data_AF-A0A1A8U809-F1
#
_entry.id   AF-A0A1A8U809-F1
#
_cell.length_a   1.000
_cell.length_b   1.000
_cell.length_c   1.000
_cell.angle_alpha   90.00
_cell.angle_beta   90.00
_cell.angle_gamma   90.00
#
_symmetry.space_group_name_H-M   'P 1'
#
loop_
_entity.id
_entity.type
_entity.pdbx_description
1 polymer ?
#
loop_
_entity_poly.entity_id
_entity_poly.type
_entity_poly.pdbx_seq_one_letter_code
_entity_poly.pdbx_strand_id
1 'polypeptide(L)'
;GYPFDGQGGTLAHAFFPGDAEVSGDTHFDDHEIWSFSGDTSTTDLFTVAVHEFGHALGLSHSSSDPSIMRPYYQGSVGEVSSFRLA
;
A
#
# COMPACT_ATOMS: atom_id res chain seq x y z
N GLY A 1 19.03 -2.32 -4.73
CA GLY A 1 17.71 -2.46 -4.09
C GLY A 1 17.19 -1.09 -3.74
N TYR A 2 15.89 -0.99 -3.46
CA TYR A 2 15.26 0.19 -2.87
C TYR A 2 15.11 -0.07 -1.37
N PRO A 3 16.02 0.47 -0.53
CA PRO A 3 15.97 0.21 0.91
C PRO A 3 14.84 1.01 1.55
N PHE A 4 14.20 0.42 2.55
CA PHE A 4 13.27 1.11 3.44
C PHE A 4 14.00 2.03 4.44
N ASP A 5 13.24 2.92 5.07
CA ASP A 5 13.71 3.99 5.94
C ASP A 5 13.47 3.75 7.45
N GLY A 6 12.88 2.61 7.82
CA GLY A 6 12.56 2.28 9.20
C GLY A 6 11.11 2.64 9.52
N GLN A 7 10.75 2.75 10.80
CA GLN A 7 9.37 3.01 11.17
C GLN A 7 8.90 4.41 10.73
N GLY A 8 7.80 4.44 9.98
CA GLY A 8 7.24 5.63 9.34
C GLY A 8 7.99 6.01 8.06
N GLY A 9 7.37 6.84 7.23
CA GLY A 9 7.94 7.21 5.93
C GLY A 9 7.46 6.26 4.85
N THR A 10 8.35 5.41 4.32
CA THR A 10 8.03 4.48 3.21
C THR A 10 7.46 3.17 3.75
N LEU A 11 6.14 3.08 3.81
CA LEU A 11 5.44 1.90 4.36
C LEU A 11 5.67 0.64 3.50
N ALA A 12 5.65 0.81 2.18
CA ALA A 12 5.77 -0.24 1.20
C ALA A 12 6.15 0.37 -0.16
N HIS A 13 6.50 -0.49 -1.12
CA HIS A 13 6.56 -0.12 -2.53
C HIS A 13 6.18 -1.31 -3.42
N ALA A 14 5.81 -1.02 -4.66
CA ALA A 14 5.66 -2.01 -5.71
C ALA A 14 6.31 -1.57 -7.02
N PHE A 15 6.67 -2.56 -7.83
CA PHE A 15 7.18 -2.34 -9.18
C PHE A 15 6.05 -2.47 -10.19
N PHE A 16 6.00 -1.55 -11.15
CA PHE A 16 5.04 -1.60 -12.25
C PHE A 16 5.14 -2.91 -13.06
N PRO A 17 4.05 -3.31 -13.76
CA PRO A 17 4.08 -4.43 -14.69
C PRO A 17 5.19 -4.27 -15.75
N GLY A 18 5.78 -5.39 -16.16
CA GLY A 18 6.86 -5.41 -17.14
C GLY A 18 7.49 -6.80 -17.27
N ASP A 19 8.58 -6.88 -18.04
CA ASP A 19 9.27 -8.14 -18.35
C ASP A 19 10.47 -8.42 -17.42
N ALA A 20 10.74 -7.55 -16.45
CA ALA A 20 11.84 -7.76 -15.51
C ALA A 20 11.44 -8.78 -14.44
N GLU A 21 12.41 -9.48 -13.85
CA GLU A 21 12.13 -10.49 -12.80
C GLU A 21 11.39 -9.91 -11.59
N VAL A 22 11.56 -8.62 -11.30
CA VAL A 22 10.92 -7.92 -10.18
C VAL A 22 9.61 -7.22 -10.56
N SER A 23 9.20 -7.28 -11.83
CA SER A 23 7.99 -6.59 -12.28
C SER A 23 6.74 -7.16 -11.62
N GLY A 24 5.95 -6.29 -11.00
CA GLY A 24 4.78 -6.68 -10.21
C GLY A 24 5.09 -7.07 -8.76
N ASP A 25 6.37 -7.15 -8.37
CA ASP A 25 6.72 -7.43 -6.98
C ASP A 25 6.28 -6.29 -6.07
N THR A 26 5.90 -6.64 -4.85
CA THR A 26 5.49 -5.72 -3.78
C THR A 26 6.25 -6.06 -2.52
N HIS A 27 6.89 -5.07 -1.90
CA HIS A 27 7.62 -5.23 -0.65
C HIS A 27 7.00 -4.32 0.42
N PHE A 28 6.96 -4.80 1.66
CA PHE A 28 6.47 -4.07 2.82
C PHE A 28 7.63 -3.87 3.80
N ASP A 29 7.73 -2.70 4.43
CA ASP A 29 8.75 -2.47 5.46
C ASP A 29 8.40 -3.21 6.76
N ASP A 30 9.26 -4.14 7.18
CA ASP A 30 9.08 -4.93 8.40
C ASP A 30 9.37 -4.13 9.69
N HIS A 31 9.81 -2.88 9.57
CA HIS A 31 9.91 -1.95 10.70
C HIS A 31 8.58 -1.28 11.05
N GLU A 32 7.57 -1.39 10.18
CA GLU A 32 6.23 -0.87 10.47
C GLU A 32 5.46 -1.76 11.44
N ILE A 33 4.60 -1.15 12.25
CA ILE A 33 3.69 -1.89 13.13
C ILE A 33 2.44 -2.25 12.33
N TRP A 34 2.49 -3.40 11.66
CA TRP A 34 1.39 -3.89 10.84
C TRP A 34 0.22 -4.41 11.67
N SER A 35 -0.99 -4.09 11.22
CA SER A 35 -2.23 -4.66 11.75
C SER A 35 -3.20 -5.02 10.64
N PHE A 36 -4.24 -5.74 11.00
CA PHE A 36 -5.39 -6.03 10.15
C PHE A 36 -6.61 -5.39 10.79
N SER A 37 -7.12 -4.29 10.23
CA SER A 37 -8.17 -3.47 10.84
C SER A 37 -7.80 -2.91 12.21
N GLY A 38 -6.54 -2.49 12.39
CA GLY A 38 -6.09 -1.90 13.64
C GLY A 38 -6.51 -0.44 13.83
N ASP A 39 -6.18 0.11 15.00
CA ASP A 39 -6.45 1.51 15.34
C ASP A 39 -5.38 2.46 14.76
N THR A 40 -5.46 3.74 15.15
CA THR A 40 -4.57 4.80 14.66
C THR A 40 -3.10 4.65 15.10
N SER A 41 -2.77 3.68 15.95
CA SER A 41 -1.39 3.39 16.38
C SER A 41 -0.67 2.37 15.50
N THR A 42 -1.36 1.83 14.49
CA THR A 42 -0.86 0.78 13.61
C THR A 42 -1.07 1.13 12.14
N THR A 43 -0.30 0.48 11.26
CA THR A 43 -0.45 0.59 9.81
C THR A 43 -1.30 -0.57 9.30
N ASP A 44 -2.42 -0.26 8.66
CA ASP A 44 -3.35 -1.27 8.14
C ASP A 44 -2.77 -1.94 6.89
N LEU A 45 -2.36 -3.20 7.04
CA LEU A 45 -1.71 -3.97 5.98
C LEU A 45 -2.60 -4.11 4.76
N PHE A 46 -3.91 -4.29 4.96
CA PHE A 46 -4.85 -4.43 3.85
C PHE A 46 -4.89 -3.18 2.98
N THR A 47 -5.01 -2.01 3.59
CA THR A 47 -5.05 -0.72 2.90
C THR A 47 -3.79 -0.48 2.08
N VAL A 48 -2.61 -0.69 2.68
CA VAL A 48 -1.33 -0.53 1.97
C VAL A 48 -1.17 -1.58 0.88
N ALA A 49 -1.54 -2.84 1.12
CA ALA A 49 -1.43 -3.88 0.11
C ALA A 49 -2.31 -3.61 -1.12
N VAL A 50 -3.55 -3.14 -0.94
CA VAL A 50 -4.41 -2.79 -2.09
C VAL A 50 -3.80 -1.64 -2.90
N HIS A 51 -3.21 -0.64 -2.22
CA HIS A 51 -2.49 0.45 -2.88
C HIS A 51 -1.32 -0.07 -3.72
N GLU A 52 -0.42 -0.83 -3.11
CA GLU A 52 0.78 -1.34 -3.79
C GLU A 52 0.44 -2.32 -4.91
N PHE A 53 -0.58 -3.18 -4.73
CA PHE A 53 -1.06 -4.02 -5.81
C PHE A 53 -1.66 -3.21 -6.96
N GLY A 54 -2.22 -2.02 -6.69
CA GLY A 54 -2.58 -1.09 -7.75
C GLY A 54 -1.39 -0.70 -8.61
N HIS A 55 -0.25 -0.36 -7.99
CA HIS A 55 1.00 -0.11 -8.71
C HIS A 55 1.51 -1.34 -9.46
N ALA A 56 1.49 -2.52 -8.83
CA ALA A 56 1.85 -3.78 -9.45
C ALA A 56 0.97 -4.15 -10.65
N LEU A 57 -0.27 -3.65 -10.70
CA LEU A 57 -1.23 -3.78 -11.81
C LEU A 57 -1.15 -2.63 -12.83
N GLY A 58 -0.31 -1.61 -12.60
CA GLY A 58 -0.05 -0.53 -13.55
C GLY A 58 -0.72 0.79 -13.24
N LEU A 59 -1.38 0.93 -12.08
CA LEU A 59 -2.00 2.19 -11.68
C LEU A 59 -0.94 3.16 -11.16
N SER A 60 -1.07 4.43 -11.53
CA SER A 60 -0.30 5.52 -10.92
C SER A 60 -1.06 6.11 -9.73
N HIS A 61 -0.40 6.93 -8.92
CA HIS A 61 -1.07 7.70 -7.89
C HIS A 61 -2.24 8.51 -8.44
N SER A 62 -3.30 8.63 -7.65
CA SER A 62 -4.50 9.42 -7.94
C SER A 62 -4.65 10.60 -6.97
N SER A 63 -5.17 11.72 -7.47
CA SER A 63 -5.56 12.88 -6.67
C SER A 63 -7.04 12.88 -6.26
N SER A 64 -7.86 11.96 -6.81
CA SER A 64 -9.29 11.84 -6.50
C SER A 64 -9.54 11.55 -5.02
N ASP A 65 -10.68 12.01 -4.51
CA ASP A 65 -11.14 11.76 -3.15
C ASP A 65 -12.59 11.23 -3.19
N PRO A 66 -12.86 9.98 -2.78
CA PRO A 66 -11.91 8.99 -2.25
C PRO A 66 -11.09 8.29 -3.34
N SER A 67 -9.88 7.82 -3.00
CA SER A 67 -9.14 6.85 -3.83
C SER A 67 -8.11 6.09 -3.01
N ILE A 68 -8.02 4.77 -3.23
CA ILE A 68 -7.00 3.91 -2.61
C ILE A 68 -5.59 4.23 -3.14
N MET A 69 -5.48 4.78 -4.36
CA MET A 69 -4.20 5.12 -4.99
C MET A 69 -3.67 6.50 -4.59
N ARG A 70 -4.14 7.09 -3.48
CA ARG A 70 -3.57 8.35 -2.98
C ARG A 70 -2.14 8.12 -2.46
N PRO A 71 -1.20 9.04 -2.72
CA PRO A 71 0.22 8.86 -2.39
C PRO A 71 0.55 8.88 -0.88
N TYR A 72 -0.45 9.14 -0.03
CA TYR A 72 -0.27 9.21 1.42
C TYR A 72 -1.29 8.30 2.09
N TYR A 73 -0.85 7.51 3.06
CA TYR A 73 -1.72 6.68 3.88
C TYR A 73 -2.73 7.52 4.66
N GLN A 74 -4.02 7.17 4.54
CA GLN A 74 -5.13 7.91 5.16
C GLN A 74 -5.82 7.12 6.29
N GLY A 75 -5.22 6.00 6.74
CA GLY A 75 -5.84 5.09 7.69
C GLY A 75 -6.53 3.90 7.02
N SER A 76 -7.07 2.99 7.83
CA SER A 76 -7.78 1.80 7.35
C SER A 76 -8.99 2.15 6.50
N VAL A 77 -9.20 1.41 5.41
CA VAL A 77 -10.40 1.49 4.57
C VAL A 77 -11.64 0.81 5.16
N GLY A 78 -11.58 0.43 6.44
CA GLY A 78 -12.69 -0.16 7.18
C GLY A 78 -12.75 -1.68 7.03
N GLU A 79 -13.97 -2.23 7.08
CA GLU A 79 -14.19 -3.69 7.08
C GLU A 79 -13.82 -4.32 5.73
N VAL A 80 -12.73 -5.10 5.74
CA VAL A 80 -12.17 -5.77 4.55
C VAL A 80 -13.21 -6.60 3.80
N SER A 81 -14.13 -7.26 4.51
CA SER A 81 -15.19 -8.08 3.91
C SER A 81 -16.19 -7.29 3.06
N SER A 82 -16.33 -6.00 3.34
CA SER A 82 -17.26 -5.08 2.66
C SER A 82 -16.58 -4.12 1.70
N PHE A 83 -15.24 -4.08 1.70
CA PHE A 83 -14.46 -3.13 0.92
C PHE A 83 -14.77 -3.23 -0.58
N ARG A 84 -14.86 -2.07 -1.22
CA ARG A 84 -15.05 -1.90 -2.67
C ARG A 84 -14.12 -0.79 -3.15
N LEU A 85 -13.52 -1.01 -4.31
CA LEU A 85 -12.76 0.04 -5.00
C LEU A 85 -13.74 1.15 -5.40
N ALA A 86 -13.35 2.40 -5.11
CA ALA A 86 -14.07 3.60 -5.50
C ALA A 86 -13.62 4.07 -6.90
#